data_AF-A0A1X0RP28-F1
#
_entry.id   AF-A0A1X0RP28-F1
#
_cell.length_a   1.000
_cell.length_b   1.000
_cell.length_c   1.000
_cell.angle_alpha   90.00
_cell.angle_beta   90.00
_cell.angle_gamma   90.00
#
_symmetry.space_group_name_H-M   'P 1'
#
loop_
_entity.id
_entity.type
_entity.pdbx_description
1 polymer ?
#
loop_
_entity_poly.entity_id
_entity_poly.type
_entity_poly.pdbx_seq_one_letter_code
_entity_poly.pdbx_strand_id
1 'polypeptide(L)'
;MDNIKKQKNYRKKKIDEDNQIEVKAAETNTDDVSAAIEEFHEIRKLRRKQAGIDAEKLSKGLEKKIKKKKQQEGWNISVEPKSKLDDDEFSTSKKLKLDSFTTQTNTLDVDKHMMEYIETEMKKRRGYTPEDDEEEDDEKNKGFHDIYEELYRIPDRLKGEQKVTESEGNVQLSSQMLTAIPEVDLGIDTRLQNIEETEKAKRRLIDETQKLEQEKKDEEPFVPANFEKQIHHEFRPRLNQKLMATDEQAVARFKKRMRK
;
A
#
# COMPACT_ATOMS: atom_id res chain seq x y z
N MET A 1 -41.29 -11.13 46.59
CA MET A 1 -40.94 -9.93 45.79
C MET A 1 -40.55 -10.45 44.43
N ASP A 2 -41.52 -10.53 43.52
CA ASP A 2 -41.34 -11.24 42.25
C ASP A 2 -40.72 -10.30 41.22
N ASN A 3 -39.56 -10.69 40.70
CA ASN A 3 -38.81 -9.91 39.73
C ASN A 3 -39.48 -9.99 38.35
N ILE A 4 -40.30 -8.98 38.02
CA ILE A 4 -40.89 -8.81 36.70
C ILE A 4 -39.80 -8.38 35.72
N LYS A 5 -39.28 -9.33 34.93
CA LYS A 5 -38.36 -9.04 33.82
C LYS A 5 -39.15 -8.39 32.68
N LYS A 6 -38.79 -7.14 32.32
CA LYS A 6 -39.34 -6.44 31.14
C LYS A 6 -38.93 -7.21 29.86
N GLN A 7 -39.88 -7.92 29.27
CA GLN A 7 -39.74 -8.52 27.95
C GLN A 7 -39.67 -7.40 26.90
N LYS A 8 -38.64 -7.44 26.03
CA LYS A 8 -38.52 -6.51 24.90
C LYS A 8 -39.35 -7.06 23.74
N ASN A 9 -40.24 -6.23 23.20
CA ASN A 9 -41.06 -6.59 22.04
C ASN A 9 -40.21 -6.52 20.77
N TYR A 10 -39.78 -7.67 20.27
CA TYR A 10 -39.17 -7.76 18.93
C TYR A 10 -40.27 -7.88 17.87
N ARG A 11 -40.15 -7.09 16.80
CA ARG A 11 -41.02 -7.24 15.62
C ARG A 11 -40.70 -8.57 14.95
N LYS A 12 -41.63 -9.54 15.04
CA LYS A 12 -41.53 -10.79 14.29
C LYS A 12 -41.82 -10.50 12.82
N LYS A 13 -40.88 -10.86 11.94
CA LYS A 13 -41.11 -10.82 10.49
C LYS A 13 -42.19 -11.86 10.18
N LYS A 14 -43.29 -11.48 9.53
CA LYS A 14 -44.23 -12.46 8.96
C LYS A 14 -43.48 -13.17 7.83
N ILE A 15 -43.46 -14.49 7.88
CA ILE A 15 -43.03 -15.31 6.75
C ILE A 15 -44.25 -15.35 5.84
N ASP A 16 -44.17 -14.67 4.71
CA ASP A 16 -45.17 -14.80 3.65
C ASP A 16 -44.97 -16.19 3.01
N GLU A 17 -46.05 -16.98 2.95
CA GLU A 17 -46.05 -18.39 2.54
C GLU A 17 -45.73 -18.61 1.04
N ASP A 18 -45.61 -17.54 0.25
CA ASP A 18 -45.37 -17.59 -1.21
C ASP A 18 -43.89 -17.63 -1.61
N ASN A 19 -42.96 -17.65 -0.66
CA ASN A 19 -41.54 -17.94 -0.93
C ASN A 19 -41.17 -19.37 -0.52
N GLN A 20 -42.02 -20.35 -0.88
CA GLN A 20 -41.56 -21.72 -1.02
C GLN A 20 -40.70 -21.81 -2.28
N ILE A 21 -39.45 -21.36 -2.16
CA ILE A 21 -38.40 -21.87 -3.04
C ILE A 21 -38.27 -23.33 -2.66
N GLU A 22 -38.79 -24.22 -3.51
CA GLU A 22 -38.45 -25.64 -3.49
C GLU A 22 -36.93 -25.73 -3.52
N VAL A 23 -36.32 -25.93 -2.35
CA VAL A 23 -34.92 -26.32 -2.24
C VAL A 23 -34.90 -27.77 -2.69
N LYS A 24 -34.81 -27.96 -4.02
CA LYS A 24 -34.29 -29.20 -4.57
C LYS A 24 -32.96 -29.42 -3.87
N ALA A 25 -32.89 -30.48 -3.07
CA ALA A 25 -31.65 -30.98 -2.49
C ALA A 25 -30.77 -31.45 -3.65
N ALA A 26 -30.17 -30.51 -4.36
CA ALA A 26 -28.99 -30.78 -5.15
C ALA A 26 -27.89 -31.12 -4.14
N GLU A 27 -27.23 -32.25 -4.36
CA GLU A 27 -26.01 -32.63 -3.67
C GLU A 27 -24.94 -31.57 -3.97
N THR A 28 -24.98 -30.45 -3.25
CA THR A 28 -23.92 -29.46 -3.30
C THR A 28 -22.73 -30.11 -2.59
N ASN A 29 -21.62 -30.29 -3.30
CA ASN A 29 -20.43 -30.88 -2.71
C ASN A 29 -20.07 -30.07 -1.46
N THR A 30 -19.63 -30.74 -0.40
CA THR A 30 -19.22 -30.08 0.85
C THR A 30 -18.14 -29.02 0.60
N ASP A 31 -17.36 -29.20 -0.46
CA ASP A 31 -16.31 -28.32 -0.91
C ASP A 31 -16.85 -27.02 -1.56
N ASP A 32 -17.98 -27.10 -2.26
CA ASP A 32 -18.65 -25.92 -2.81
C ASP A 32 -19.27 -25.06 -1.68
N VAL A 33 -19.78 -25.73 -0.64
CA VAL A 33 -20.33 -25.06 0.55
C VAL A 33 -19.22 -24.41 1.38
N SER A 34 -18.07 -25.08 1.53
CA SER A 34 -16.92 -24.52 2.27
C SER A 34 -16.31 -23.33 1.54
N ALA A 35 -16.17 -23.40 0.21
CA ALA A 35 -15.72 -22.29 -0.63
C ALA A 35 -16.65 -21.07 -0.53
N ALA A 36 -17.97 -21.28 -0.58
CA ALA A 36 -18.93 -20.19 -0.40
C ALA A 36 -18.84 -19.54 1.00
N ILE A 37 -18.64 -20.36 2.05
CA ILE A 37 -18.48 -19.86 3.43
C ILE A 37 -17.19 -19.02 3.55
N GLU A 38 -16.10 -19.48 2.94
CA GLU A 38 -14.83 -18.76 2.91
C GLU A 38 -14.95 -17.40 2.21
N GLU A 39 -15.61 -17.37 1.04
CA GLU A 39 -15.92 -16.13 0.32
C GLU A 39 -16.72 -15.15 1.19
N PHE A 40 -17.73 -15.62 1.94
CA PHE A 40 -18.47 -14.77 2.88
C PHE A 40 -17.63 -14.27 4.05
N HIS A 41 -16.66 -15.06 4.52
CA HIS A 41 -15.72 -14.64 5.55
C HIS A 41 -14.77 -13.56 5.05
N GLU A 42 -14.32 -13.66 3.80
CA GLU A 42 -13.49 -12.66 3.12
C GLU A 42 -14.25 -11.35 2.91
N ILE A 43 -15.49 -11.41 2.40
CA ILE A 43 -16.36 -10.23 2.26
C ILE A 43 -16.56 -9.55 3.62
N ARG A 44 -16.76 -10.35 4.69
CA ARG A 44 -16.88 -9.82 6.06
C ARG A 44 -15.57 -9.15 6.51
N LYS A 45 -14.41 -9.71 6.17
CA LYS A 45 -13.09 -9.14 6.48
C LYS A 45 -12.87 -7.83 5.74
N LEU A 46 -13.25 -7.73 4.46
CA LEU A 46 -13.20 -6.50 3.66
C LEU A 46 -14.13 -5.41 4.20
N ARG A 47 -15.31 -5.78 4.70
CA ARG A 47 -16.26 -4.84 5.32
C ARG A 47 -15.88 -4.40 6.72
N ARG A 48 -14.94 -5.08 7.40
CA ARG A 48 -14.46 -4.65 8.71
C ARG A 48 -13.63 -3.38 8.53
N LYS A 49 -14.10 -2.29 9.12
CA LYS A 49 -13.32 -1.06 9.23
C LYS A 49 -12.07 -1.34 10.06
N GLN A 50 -10.91 -0.92 9.58
CA GLN A 50 -9.68 -0.97 10.37
C GLN A 50 -9.88 -0.22 11.69
N ALA A 51 -9.58 -0.88 12.81
CA ALA A 51 -9.59 -0.23 14.11
C ALA A 51 -8.44 0.79 14.13
N GLY A 52 -8.74 2.04 14.52
CA GLY A 52 -7.72 3.07 14.69
C GLY A 52 -6.74 2.72 15.82
N ILE A 53 -5.57 3.34 15.78
CA ILE A 53 -4.58 3.24 16.85
C ILE A 53 -5.04 4.13 18.01
N ASP A 54 -4.97 3.61 19.23
CA ASP A 54 -5.36 4.32 20.43
C ASP A 54 -4.41 5.51 20.68
N ALA A 55 -4.96 6.71 20.89
CA ALA A 55 -4.18 7.96 20.99
C ALA A 55 -3.16 7.91 22.13
N GLU A 56 -3.49 7.21 23.21
CA GLU A 56 -2.58 7.01 24.33
C GLU A 56 -1.39 6.10 24.00
N LYS A 57 -1.58 5.11 23.12
CA LYS A 57 -0.48 4.22 22.68
C LYS A 57 0.43 4.94 21.70
N LEU A 58 -0.15 5.83 20.88
CA LEU A 58 0.61 6.69 19.99
C LEU A 58 1.47 7.70 20.78
N SER A 59 0.89 8.32 21.81
CA SER A 59 1.62 9.31 22.63
C SER A 59 2.74 8.69 23.47
N LYS A 60 2.56 7.44 23.92
CA LYS A 60 3.58 6.73 24.71
C LYS A 60 4.77 6.28 23.86
N GLY A 61 4.60 6.08 22.55
CA GLY A 61 5.63 5.54 21.66
C GLY A 61 5.98 4.08 22.01
N LEU A 62 6.35 3.28 21.02
CA LEU A 62 6.86 1.93 21.30
C LEU A 62 8.31 2.05 21.77
N GLU A 63 8.54 1.84 23.07
CA GLU A 63 9.89 1.64 23.61
C GLU A 63 10.48 0.36 23.01
N LYS A 64 11.28 0.52 21.94
CA LYS A 64 12.08 -0.57 21.40
C LYS A 64 13.10 -0.96 22.46
N LYS A 65 12.80 -2.00 23.24
CA LYS A 65 13.78 -2.66 24.11
C LYS A 65 14.88 -3.21 23.20
N ILE A 66 15.97 -2.47 23.05
CA ILE A 66 17.20 -2.93 22.44
C ILE A 66 17.65 -4.13 23.27
N LYS A 67 17.45 -5.34 22.76
CA LYS A 67 18.05 -6.54 23.34
C LYS A 67 19.56 -6.40 23.17
N LYS A 68 20.26 -5.96 24.22
CA LYS A 68 21.72 -6.07 24.30
C LYS A 68 22.05 -7.55 24.12
N LYS A 69 22.62 -7.93 22.97
CA LYS A 69 23.29 -9.22 22.81
C LYS A 69 24.36 -9.26 23.91
N LYS A 70 24.24 -10.19 24.87
CA LYS A 70 25.36 -10.54 25.75
C LYS A 70 26.50 -11.00 24.84
N GLN A 71 27.55 -10.20 24.75
CA GLN A 71 28.81 -10.65 24.18
C GLN A 71 29.31 -11.78 25.09
N GLN A 72 29.47 -12.97 24.50
CA GLN A 72 30.24 -14.04 25.11
C GLN A 72 31.69 -13.55 25.21
N GLU A 73 32.26 -13.79 26.38
CA GLU A 73 33.66 -13.51 26.67
C GLU A 73 34.58 -14.31 25.75
N GLY A 74 35.66 -13.67 25.32
CA GLY A 74 36.80 -14.36 24.71
C GLY A 74 37.40 -13.67 23.50
N TRP A 75 38.04 -12.52 23.69
CA TRP A 75 39.42 -12.28 23.22
C TRP A 75 39.91 -10.91 23.72
N ASN A 76 40.91 -10.92 24.60
CA ASN A 76 41.58 -9.71 25.06
C ASN A 76 42.71 -9.38 24.08
N ILE A 77 42.62 -8.26 23.36
CA ILE A 77 43.78 -7.61 22.74
C ILE A 77 43.90 -6.23 23.35
N SER A 78 44.95 -6.06 24.15
CA SER A 78 45.34 -4.82 24.77
C SER A 78 45.95 -3.89 23.72
N VAL A 79 45.35 -2.71 23.52
CA VAL A 79 46.02 -1.56 22.89
C VAL A 79 45.65 -0.31 23.69
N GLU A 80 46.67 0.39 24.14
CA GLU A 80 46.64 1.59 24.98
C GLU A 80 45.83 2.77 24.40
N PRO A 81 45.39 3.73 25.25
CA PRO A 81 44.40 4.72 24.87
C PRO A 81 45.05 5.92 24.17
N LYS A 82 44.58 6.22 22.95
CA LYS A 82 44.77 7.54 22.34
C LYS A 82 43.52 8.38 22.58
N SER A 83 43.70 9.43 23.35
CA SER A 83 42.79 10.56 23.49
C SER A 83 42.65 11.31 22.15
N LYS A 84 41.40 11.52 21.73
CA LYS A 84 40.87 12.60 20.84
C LYS A 84 39.35 12.38 20.78
N LEU A 85 38.59 13.08 21.62
CA LEU A 85 37.85 14.30 21.26
C LEU A 85 36.80 14.05 20.17
N ASP A 86 35.61 13.69 20.63
CA ASP A 86 34.30 14.25 20.25
C ASP A 86 34.18 14.91 18.86
N ASP A 87 33.84 14.12 17.84
CA ASP A 87 33.14 14.62 16.63
C ASP A 87 32.46 13.51 15.76
N ASP A 88 32.51 12.24 16.17
CA ASP A 88 32.08 11.12 15.31
C ASP A 88 30.58 10.77 15.33
N GLU A 89 29.79 11.29 16.27
CA GLU A 89 28.35 10.98 16.34
C GLU A 89 27.52 11.74 15.28
N PHE A 90 28.02 12.90 14.83
CA PHE A 90 27.42 13.64 13.72
C PHE A 90 27.79 13.05 12.34
N SER A 91 28.94 12.37 12.25
CA SER A 91 29.44 11.72 11.03
C SER A 91 28.74 10.38 10.76
N THR A 92 28.52 9.56 11.78
CA THR A 92 27.84 8.26 11.64
C THR A 92 26.37 8.39 11.25
N SER A 93 25.64 9.34 11.86
CA SER A 93 24.24 9.62 11.51
C SER A 93 24.08 10.25 10.11
N LYS A 94 25.10 10.97 9.61
CA LYS A 94 25.15 11.45 8.21
C LYS A 94 25.59 10.36 7.23
N LYS A 95 26.53 9.50 7.60
CA LYS A 95 26.95 8.33 6.78
C LYS A 95 25.78 7.35 6.61
N LEU A 96 25.02 7.07 7.66
CA LEU A 96 23.80 6.22 7.59
C LEU A 96 22.69 6.84 6.72
N LYS A 97 22.60 8.19 6.65
CA LYS A 97 21.67 8.92 5.76
C LYS A 97 22.13 8.99 4.31
N LEU A 98 23.45 9.08 4.07
CA LEU A 98 24.04 9.04 2.73
C LEU A 98 23.99 7.63 2.13
N ASP A 99 24.15 6.60 2.97
CA ASP A 99 24.06 5.18 2.57
C ASP A 99 22.60 4.74 2.28
N SER A 100 21.62 5.40 2.89
CA SER A 100 20.20 5.21 2.56
C SER A 100 19.80 5.83 1.21
N PHE A 101 20.63 6.73 0.65
CA PHE A 101 20.39 7.34 -0.67
C PHE A 101 20.98 6.48 -1.79
N THR A 102 22.15 5.88 -1.55
CA THR A 102 22.86 5.01 -2.52
C THR A 102 22.28 3.61 -2.63
N THR A 103 21.41 3.19 -1.70
CA THR A 103 20.69 1.90 -1.79
C THR A 103 19.46 1.95 -2.71
N GLN A 104 18.92 3.13 -3.00
CA GLN A 104 17.75 3.30 -3.88
C GLN A 104 18.13 3.45 -5.35
N THR A 105 19.31 4.01 -5.64
CA THR A 105 19.93 3.92 -6.96
C THR A 105 20.73 2.63 -6.97
N ASN A 106 20.26 1.60 -7.66
CA ASN A 106 20.99 0.37 -7.96
C ASN A 106 22.40 0.72 -8.47
N THR A 107 23.37 0.89 -7.56
CA THR A 107 24.77 1.06 -7.90
C THR A 107 25.22 -0.31 -8.36
N LEU A 108 24.99 -0.57 -9.64
CA LEU A 108 25.52 -1.73 -10.32
C LEU A 108 27.00 -1.79 -9.96
N ASP A 109 27.40 -2.86 -9.30
CA ASP A 109 28.80 -3.08 -8.97
C ASP A 109 29.56 -3.25 -10.28
N VAL A 110 30.15 -2.15 -10.74
CA VAL A 110 30.86 -2.07 -12.01
C VAL A 110 32.01 -3.07 -12.01
N ASP A 111 32.60 -3.33 -10.84
CA ASP A 111 33.71 -4.27 -10.68
C ASP A 111 33.22 -5.72 -10.85
N LYS A 112 32.06 -6.07 -10.29
CA LYS A 112 31.41 -7.38 -10.52
C LYS A 112 31.13 -7.62 -12.00
N HIS A 113 30.52 -6.67 -12.69
CA HIS A 113 30.23 -6.80 -14.13
C HIS A 113 31.49 -6.79 -14.99
N MET A 114 32.53 -6.06 -14.57
CA MET A 114 33.82 -6.07 -15.23
C MET A 114 34.50 -7.44 -15.09
N MET A 115 34.45 -8.07 -13.91
CA MET A 115 34.96 -9.43 -13.71
C MET A 115 34.19 -10.46 -14.55
N GLU A 116 32.85 -10.40 -14.56
CA GLU A 116 32.00 -11.27 -15.39
C GLU A 116 32.30 -11.11 -16.89
N TYR A 117 32.53 -9.87 -17.34
CA TYR A 117 32.94 -9.60 -18.72
C TYR A 117 34.34 -10.16 -19.04
N ILE A 118 35.30 -10.01 -18.13
CA ILE A 118 36.65 -10.58 -18.30
C ILE A 118 36.55 -12.10 -18.38
N GLU A 119 35.78 -12.75 -17.51
CA GLU A 119 35.59 -14.20 -17.50
C GLU A 119 34.95 -14.69 -18.80
N THR A 120 33.88 -14.05 -19.27
CA THR A 120 33.21 -14.41 -20.52
C THR A 120 34.11 -14.21 -21.75
N GLU A 121 34.87 -13.12 -21.83
CA GLU A 121 35.83 -12.90 -22.93
C GLU A 121 37.03 -13.86 -22.87
N MET A 122 37.51 -14.19 -21.67
CA MET A 122 38.56 -15.20 -21.49
C MET A 122 38.06 -16.60 -21.87
N LYS A 123 36.81 -16.94 -21.55
CA LYS A 123 36.15 -18.19 -21.98
C LYS A 123 36.02 -18.25 -23.51
N LYS A 124 35.53 -17.19 -24.16
CA LYS A 124 35.44 -17.10 -25.63
C LYS A 124 36.79 -17.28 -26.31
N ARG A 125 37.86 -16.69 -25.77
CA ARG A 125 39.23 -16.87 -26.30
C ARG A 125 39.78 -18.28 -26.12
N ARG A 126 39.33 -18.99 -25.08
CA ARG A 126 39.66 -20.40 -24.87
C ARG A 126 38.83 -21.34 -25.75
N GLY A 127 37.87 -20.83 -26.52
CA GLY A 127 37.01 -21.60 -27.40
C GLY A 127 35.76 -22.18 -26.74
N TYR A 128 35.43 -21.73 -25.53
CA TYR A 128 34.24 -22.17 -24.81
C TYR A 128 33.01 -21.39 -25.31
N THR A 129 32.00 -22.10 -25.78
CA THR A 129 30.72 -21.53 -26.21
C THR A 129 29.71 -21.60 -25.06
N PRO A 130 28.70 -20.71 -25.00
CA PRO A 130 27.69 -20.75 -23.94
C PRO A 130 26.84 -22.04 -23.94
N GLU A 131 26.84 -22.81 -25.04
CA GLU A 131 26.23 -24.15 -25.11
C GLU A 131 27.01 -25.19 -24.30
N ASP A 132 28.34 -25.02 -24.16
CA ASP A 132 29.19 -25.93 -23.37
C ASP A 132 28.94 -25.79 -21.86
N ASP A 133 28.48 -24.64 -21.34
CA ASP A 133 28.19 -24.46 -19.89
C ASP A 133 26.95 -25.30 -19.47
N GLU A 134 25.96 -25.48 -20.35
CA GLU A 134 24.81 -26.36 -20.09
C GLU A 134 25.16 -27.85 -20.25
N GLU A 135 26.03 -28.17 -21.20
CA GLU A 135 26.46 -29.56 -21.44
C GLU A 135 27.45 -30.06 -20.38
N GLU A 136 28.33 -29.22 -19.83
CA GLU A 136 29.33 -29.63 -18.82
C GLU A 136 28.70 -29.99 -17.46
N ASP A 137 27.62 -29.31 -17.06
CA ASP A 137 26.86 -29.66 -15.84
C ASP A 137 26.06 -30.95 -16.01
N ASP A 138 25.65 -31.25 -17.24
CA ASP A 138 24.94 -32.46 -17.63
C ASP A 138 25.88 -33.66 -17.81
N GLU A 139 27.09 -33.46 -18.35
CA GLU A 139 28.11 -34.49 -18.54
C GLU A 139 28.76 -34.91 -17.21
N LYS A 140 29.00 -33.97 -16.29
CA LYS A 140 29.47 -34.30 -14.92
C LYS A 140 28.47 -35.16 -14.15
N ASN A 141 27.19 -35.16 -14.52
CA ASN A 141 26.15 -36.00 -13.94
C ASN A 141 25.91 -37.33 -14.69
N LYS A 142 26.53 -37.55 -15.86
CA LYS A 142 26.34 -38.73 -16.72
C LYS A 142 27.53 -39.72 -16.70
N GLY A 143 28.64 -39.37 -16.05
CA GLY A 143 29.82 -40.24 -15.90
C GLY A 143 29.63 -41.37 -14.87
N PHE A 144 30.45 -42.42 -14.98
CA PHE A 144 30.54 -43.45 -13.93
C PHE A 144 31.12 -42.82 -12.66
N HIS A 145 30.29 -42.62 -11.65
CA HIS A 145 30.71 -42.12 -10.35
C HIS A 145 31.33 -43.23 -9.50
N ASP A 146 32.29 -42.86 -8.65
CA ASP A 146 32.80 -43.76 -7.64
C ASP A 146 31.68 -44.10 -6.63
N ILE A 147 31.64 -45.34 -6.15
CA ILE A 147 30.57 -45.88 -5.29
C ILE A 147 30.42 -45.04 -4.01
N TYR A 148 31.52 -44.45 -3.55
CA TYR A 148 31.54 -43.58 -2.37
C TYR A 148 30.94 -42.20 -2.61
N GLU A 149 31.01 -41.65 -3.83
CA GLU A 149 30.47 -40.33 -4.17
C GLU A 149 28.94 -40.35 -4.28
N GLU A 150 28.37 -41.47 -4.72
CA GLU A 150 26.92 -41.63 -4.87
C GLU A 150 26.18 -41.53 -3.52
N LEU A 151 26.82 -41.95 -2.42
CA LEU A 151 26.24 -41.89 -1.08
C LEU A 151 26.03 -40.44 -0.58
N TYR A 152 26.78 -39.48 -1.13
CA TYR A 152 26.68 -38.06 -0.77
C TYR A 152 25.83 -37.24 -1.75
N ARG A 153 25.35 -37.83 -2.86
CA ARG A 153 24.54 -37.14 -3.86
C ARG A 153 23.06 -37.09 -3.41
N ILE A 154 22.54 -35.89 -3.24
CA ILE A 154 21.12 -35.68 -2.92
C ILE A 154 20.29 -35.93 -4.19
N PRO A 155 19.23 -36.76 -4.15
CA PRO A 155 18.34 -36.98 -5.29
C PRO A 155 17.73 -35.69 -5.84
N ASP A 156 17.57 -35.58 -7.15
CA ASP A 156 17.12 -34.34 -7.80
C ASP A 156 15.71 -33.90 -7.37
N ARG A 157 14.86 -34.84 -6.94
CA ARG A 157 13.55 -34.54 -6.34
C ARG A 157 13.62 -33.88 -4.96
N LEU A 158 14.76 -34.01 -4.28
CA LEU A 158 15.01 -33.48 -2.94
C LEU A 158 15.90 -32.23 -2.98
N LYS A 159 16.59 -31.98 -4.10
CA LYS A 159 17.13 -30.66 -4.44
C LYS A 159 15.93 -29.76 -4.74
N GLY A 160 15.41 -29.09 -3.72
CA GLY A 160 14.35 -28.09 -3.89
C GLY A 160 14.77 -27.10 -4.98
N GLU A 161 13.82 -26.70 -5.82
CA GLU A 161 14.05 -25.78 -6.94
C GLU A 161 14.99 -24.66 -6.47
N GLN A 162 16.24 -24.72 -6.92
CA GLN A 162 17.12 -23.59 -6.76
C GLN A 162 16.44 -22.50 -7.55
N LYS A 163 15.90 -21.52 -6.84
CA LYS A 163 15.43 -20.29 -7.44
C LYS A 163 16.58 -19.81 -8.30
N VAL A 164 16.43 -20.00 -9.61
CA VAL A 164 17.17 -19.23 -10.61
C VAL A 164 17.13 -17.83 -10.05
N THR A 165 18.28 -17.27 -9.77
CA THR A 165 18.41 -15.85 -9.44
C THR A 165 18.01 -15.13 -10.71
N GLU A 166 16.71 -15.08 -10.98
CA GLU A 166 16.11 -14.34 -12.07
C GLU A 166 16.63 -12.93 -11.88
N SER A 167 17.48 -12.53 -12.83
CA SER A 167 18.08 -11.22 -13.01
C SER A 167 17.36 -10.18 -12.14
N GLU A 168 18.01 -9.77 -11.05
CA GLU A 168 17.44 -8.94 -9.98
C GLU A 168 16.78 -7.66 -10.53
N GLY A 169 17.16 -7.23 -11.74
CA GLY A 169 16.56 -6.11 -12.45
C GLY A 169 15.11 -6.30 -12.93
N ASN A 170 14.64 -7.53 -13.19
CA ASN A 170 13.29 -7.74 -13.75
C ASN A 170 12.21 -7.78 -12.65
N VAL A 171 12.56 -8.27 -11.46
CA VAL A 171 11.67 -8.30 -10.28
C VAL A 171 11.43 -6.90 -9.71
N GLN A 172 12.45 -6.04 -9.75
CA GLN A 172 12.35 -4.66 -9.28
C GLN A 172 11.53 -3.79 -10.25
N LEU A 173 11.73 -3.94 -11.55
CA LEU A 173 10.93 -3.27 -12.58
C LEU A 173 9.47 -3.71 -12.55
N SER A 174 9.20 -5.02 -12.44
CA SER A 174 7.84 -5.55 -12.35
C SER A 174 7.13 -5.13 -11.05
N SER A 175 7.81 -5.13 -9.90
CA SER A 175 7.25 -4.59 -8.65
C SER A 175 6.91 -3.11 -8.77
N GLN A 176 7.79 -2.30 -9.40
CA GLN A 176 7.50 -0.89 -9.68
C GLN A 176 6.33 -0.73 -10.65
N MET A 177 6.21 -1.52 -11.72
CA MET A 177 5.04 -1.48 -12.61
C MET A 177 3.74 -1.88 -11.93
N LEU A 178 3.79 -2.81 -10.97
CA LEU A 178 2.62 -3.28 -10.21
C LEU A 178 2.21 -2.31 -9.09
N THR A 179 3.18 -1.62 -8.47
CA THR A 179 2.95 -0.77 -7.29
C THR A 179 2.93 0.71 -7.61
N ALA A 180 3.67 1.16 -8.62
CA ALA A 180 3.75 2.53 -9.06
C ALA A 180 3.00 2.69 -10.38
N ILE A 181 2.09 3.66 -10.41
CA ILE A 181 1.46 4.10 -11.66
C ILE A 181 2.52 4.96 -12.37
N PRO A 182 2.92 4.62 -13.59
CA PRO A 182 3.75 5.52 -14.39
C PRO A 182 2.93 6.79 -14.65
N GLU A 183 3.33 7.89 -14.02
CA GLU A 183 2.75 9.19 -14.29
C GLU A 183 3.15 9.62 -15.69
N VAL A 184 2.16 9.76 -16.58
CA VAL A 184 2.36 10.35 -17.90
C VAL A 184 2.27 11.85 -17.71
N ASP A 185 3.37 12.56 -18.00
CA ASP A 185 3.42 14.01 -17.86
C ASP A 185 2.51 14.67 -18.91
N LEU A 186 1.30 15.02 -18.51
CA LEU A 186 0.27 15.62 -19.37
C LEU A 186 0.67 17.00 -19.92
N GLY A 187 1.73 17.61 -19.37
CA GLY A 187 2.10 19.00 -19.61
C GLY A 187 1.36 19.97 -18.68
N ILE A 188 1.93 21.15 -18.45
CA ILE A 188 1.37 22.15 -17.53
C ILE A 188 0.06 22.72 -18.09
N ASP A 189 -0.02 22.95 -19.39
CA ASP A 189 -1.17 23.61 -20.03
C ASP A 189 -2.44 22.76 -19.97
N THR A 190 -2.34 21.45 -20.24
CA THR A 190 -3.49 20.53 -20.15
C THR A 190 -3.94 20.35 -18.70
N ARG A 191 -3.00 20.31 -17.75
CA ARG A 191 -3.29 20.30 -16.31
C ARG A 191 -4.03 21.56 -15.91
N LEU A 192 -3.60 22.72 -16.41
CA LEU A 192 -4.25 24.00 -16.14
C LEU A 192 -5.66 24.04 -16.72
N GLN A 193 -5.86 23.56 -17.96
CA GLN A 193 -7.17 23.49 -18.59
C GLN A 193 -8.12 22.56 -17.81
N ASN A 194 -7.64 21.39 -17.39
CA ASN A 194 -8.43 20.46 -16.57
C ASN A 194 -8.81 21.08 -15.21
N ILE A 195 -7.90 21.85 -14.60
CA ILE A 195 -8.16 22.59 -13.37
C ILE A 195 -9.24 23.66 -13.63
N GLU A 196 -9.12 24.43 -14.71
CA GLU A 196 -10.11 25.46 -15.07
C GLU A 196 -11.50 24.86 -15.33
N GLU A 197 -11.58 23.77 -16.10
CA GLU A 197 -12.82 23.09 -16.43
C GLU A 197 -13.51 22.51 -15.19
N THR A 198 -12.74 21.83 -14.32
CA THR A 198 -13.27 21.25 -13.08
C THR A 198 -13.64 22.32 -12.04
N GLU A 199 -12.90 23.42 -11.96
CA GLU A 199 -13.26 24.57 -11.12
C GLU A 199 -14.54 25.24 -11.61
N LYS A 200 -14.69 25.44 -12.92
CA LYS A 200 -15.89 26.01 -13.54
C LYS A 200 -17.12 25.13 -13.31
N ALA A 201 -17.00 23.82 -13.47
CA ALA A 201 -18.08 22.87 -13.19
C ALA A 201 -18.46 22.86 -11.71
N LYS A 202 -17.48 22.81 -10.80
CA LYS A 202 -17.70 22.90 -9.35
C LYS A 202 -18.42 24.20 -8.97
N ARG A 203 -18.05 25.32 -9.59
CA ARG A 203 -18.69 26.62 -9.33
C ARG A 203 -20.14 26.66 -9.79
N ARG A 204 -20.45 26.14 -10.98
CA ARG A 204 -21.85 26.04 -11.46
C ARG A 204 -22.72 25.25 -10.48
N LEU A 205 -22.22 24.12 -10.00
CA LEU A 205 -22.92 23.30 -9.01
C LEU A 205 -23.17 24.09 -7.73
N ILE A 206 -22.16 24.80 -7.22
CA ILE A 206 -22.32 25.64 -6.02
C ILE A 206 -23.36 26.75 -6.25
N ASP A 207 -23.28 27.48 -7.37
CA ASP A 207 -24.21 28.56 -7.69
C ASP A 207 -25.65 28.04 -7.83
N GLU A 208 -25.84 26.88 -8.47
CA GLU A 208 -27.15 26.20 -8.58
C GLU A 208 -27.68 25.77 -7.20
N THR A 209 -26.84 25.17 -6.36
CA THR A 209 -27.25 24.80 -5.00
C THR A 209 -27.62 26.01 -4.14
N GLN A 210 -26.90 27.13 -4.28
CA GLN A 210 -27.20 28.38 -3.56
C GLN A 210 -28.50 29.02 -4.05
N LYS A 211 -28.77 29.02 -5.36
CA LYS A 211 -30.04 29.51 -5.92
C LYS A 211 -31.22 28.69 -5.41
N LEU A 212 -31.11 27.36 -5.46
CA LEU A 212 -32.14 26.46 -4.94
C LEU A 212 -32.37 26.66 -3.43
N GLU A 213 -31.34 26.97 -2.65
CA GLU A 213 -31.49 27.30 -1.22
C GLU A 213 -32.15 28.67 -0.99
N GLN A 214 -31.92 29.65 -1.86
CA GLN A 214 -32.58 30.97 -1.79
C GLN A 214 -34.06 30.85 -2.16
N GLU A 215 -34.36 30.17 -3.27
CA GLU A 215 -35.74 29.91 -3.70
C GLU A 215 -36.53 29.15 -2.63
N LYS A 216 -35.93 28.13 -1.99
CA LYS A 216 -36.56 27.43 -0.87
C LYS A 216 -36.81 28.31 0.36
N LYS A 217 -35.90 29.23 0.69
CA LYS A 217 -36.09 30.17 1.80
C LYS A 217 -37.23 31.16 1.53
N ASP A 218 -37.42 31.53 0.27
CA ASP A 218 -38.50 32.44 -0.14
C ASP A 218 -39.86 31.72 -0.18
N GLU A 219 -39.88 30.39 -0.38
CA GLU A 219 -41.10 29.57 -0.41
C GLU A 219 -41.48 28.92 0.93
N GLU A 220 -40.57 28.82 1.91
CA GLU A 220 -40.87 28.17 3.21
C GLU A 220 -41.86 29.01 4.04
N PRO A 221 -43.09 28.51 4.31
CA PRO A 221 -44.02 29.19 5.20
C PRO A 221 -43.43 29.20 6.62
N PHE A 222 -43.57 30.31 7.34
CA PHE A 222 -43.08 30.45 8.71
C PHE A 222 -43.70 29.38 9.63
N VAL A 223 -42.96 28.30 9.89
CA VAL A 223 -43.38 27.22 10.78
C VAL A 223 -42.93 27.56 12.21
N PRO A 224 -43.81 27.50 13.23
CA PRO A 224 -43.41 27.71 14.61
C PRO A 224 -42.41 26.63 15.07
N ALA A 225 -41.41 27.03 15.85
CA ALA A 225 -40.25 26.22 16.28
C ALA A 225 -40.58 24.85 16.91
N ASN A 226 -41.82 24.65 17.38
CA ASN A 226 -42.30 23.38 17.93
C ASN A 226 -42.54 22.30 16.86
N PHE A 227 -42.81 22.68 15.61
CA PHE A 227 -43.09 21.75 14.51
C PHE A 227 -41.90 21.55 13.56
N GLU A 228 -40.90 22.43 13.61
CA GLU A 228 -39.74 22.38 12.71
C GLU A 228 -38.90 21.10 12.86
N LYS A 229 -38.85 20.52 14.07
CA LYS A 229 -38.16 19.25 14.33
C LYS A 229 -38.82 18.02 13.67
N GLN A 230 -40.05 18.16 13.16
CA GLN A 230 -40.77 17.09 12.47
C GLN A 230 -40.55 17.13 10.94
N ILE A 231 -39.90 18.19 10.43
CA ILE A 231 -39.59 18.33 9.00
C ILE A 231 -38.31 17.53 8.71
N HIS A 232 -38.40 16.57 7.79
CA HIS A 232 -37.26 15.81 7.32
C HIS A 232 -36.41 16.66 6.36
N HIS A 233 -35.33 17.26 6.86
CA HIS A 233 -34.34 17.87 5.99
C HIS A 233 -33.48 16.79 5.33
N GLU A 234 -33.44 16.79 4.00
CA GLU A 234 -32.51 15.97 3.22
C GLU A 234 -31.07 16.31 3.63
N PHE A 235 -30.26 15.28 3.90
CA PHE A 235 -28.85 15.46 4.19
C PHE A 235 -28.13 16.00 2.95
N ARG A 236 -27.82 17.30 2.97
CA ARG A 236 -26.97 17.94 1.95
C ARG A 236 -25.54 17.98 2.45
N PRO A 237 -24.57 17.51 1.67
CA PRO A 237 -23.16 17.65 2.03
C PRO A 237 -22.85 19.14 2.15
N ARG A 238 -22.46 19.57 3.34
CA ARG A 238 -22.03 20.96 3.57
C ARG A 238 -20.75 21.18 2.77
N LEU A 239 -20.83 21.92 1.67
CA LEU A 239 -19.68 22.51 0.98
C LEU A 239 -19.10 23.66 1.82
N ASN A 240 -18.75 23.37 3.08
CA ASN A 240 -18.11 24.30 4.02
C ASN A 240 -16.62 24.44 3.70
N GLN A 241 -16.27 24.69 2.45
CA GLN A 241 -14.95 25.24 2.13
C GLN A 241 -15.10 26.75 2.01
N LYS A 242 -14.33 27.47 2.83
CA LYS A 242 -14.16 28.92 2.71
C LYS A 242 -13.56 29.18 1.33
N LEU A 243 -14.41 29.51 0.35
CA LEU A 243 -13.98 29.87 -0.99
C LEU A 243 -13.04 31.07 -0.84
N MET A 244 -11.79 30.92 -1.29
CA MET A 244 -10.91 32.08 -1.44
C MET A 244 -11.54 33.01 -2.47
N ALA A 245 -11.29 34.31 -2.36
CA ALA A 245 -11.81 35.26 -3.34
C ALA A 245 -11.21 34.91 -4.71
N THR A 246 -12.07 34.75 -5.73
CA THR A 246 -11.62 34.50 -7.10
C THR A 246 -10.84 35.71 -7.61
N ASP A 247 -9.93 35.50 -8.57
CA ASP A 247 -9.20 36.60 -9.21
C ASP A 247 -10.14 37.65 -9.80
N GLU A 248 -11.28 37.22 -10.36
CA GLU A 248 -12.32 38.14 -10.85
C GLU A 248 -12.96 38.96 -9.72
N GLN A 249 -13.28 38.35 -8.56
CA GLN A 249 -13.77 39.09 -7.40
C GLN A 249 -12.70 39.99 -6.81
N ALA A 250 -11.44 39.56 -6.80
CA ALA A 250 -10.31 40.36 -6.36
C ALA A 250 -10.11 41.57 -7.28
N VAL A 251 -10.17 41.39 -8.60
CA VAL A 251 -10.13 42.45 -9.61
C VAL A 251 -11.35 43.37 -9.51
N ALA A 252 -12.55 42.84 -9.31
CA ALA A 252 -13.75 43.65 -9.11
C ALA A 252 -13.66 44.51 -7.84
N ARG A 253 -13.17 43.93 -6.73
CA ARG A 253 -12.90 44.65 -5.47
C ARG A 253 -11.81 45.70 -5.65
N PHE A 254 -10.75 45.37 -6.37
CA PHE A 254 -9.67 46.30 -6.70
C PHE A 254 -10.17 47.46 -7.55
N LYS A 255 -10.89 47.20 -8.65
CA LYS A 255 -11.53 48.23 -9.48
C LYS A 255 -12.51 49.08 -8.67
N LYS A 256 -13.30 48.48 -7.78
CA LYS A 256 -14.20 49.20 -6.87
C LYS A 256 -13.45 50.08 -5.88
N ARG A 257 -12.27 49.65 -5.41
CA ARG A 257 -11.38 50.43 -4.54
C ARG A 257 -10.69 51.59 -5.29
N MET A 258 -10.36 51.39 -6.57
CA MET A 258 -9.70 52.39 -7.42
C MET A 258 -10.67 53.39 -8.06
N ARG A 259 -11.99 53.13 -8.00
CA ARG A 259 -13.05 54.05 -8.45
C ARG A 259 -13.50 55.05 -7.39
N LYS A 260 -12.87 55.05 -6.22
CA LYS A 260 -13.11 55.99 -5.12
C LYS A 260 -11.93 56.96 -5.05
#